data_AF-A0A4R1B262-F1
#
_entry.id   AF-A0A4R1B262-F1
#
_cell.length_a   1.000
_cell.length_b   1.000
_cell.length_c   1.000
_cell.angle_alpha   90.00
_cell.angle_beta   90.00
_cell.angle_gamma   90.00
#
_symmetry.space_group_name_H-M   'P 1'
#
loop_
_entity.id
_entity.type
_entity.pdbx_description
1 polymer ?
#
loop_
_entity_poly.entity_id
_entity_poly.type
_entity_poly.pdbx_seq_one_letter_code
_entity_poly.pdbx_strand_id
1 'polypeptide(L)'
;MLQAAQERDAQARPFEQSIKRFGATVMADPALLERLDAAPDKESFIRLYRDLAASNGIHFSRDELLVAVQEQKQGRNWVIPKAVLRMIAERF
;
A
#
# COMPACT_ATOMS: atom_id res chain seq x y z
N MET A 1 13.81 5.86 -24.07
CA MET A 1 12.71 5.96 -23.08
C MET A 1 11.95 4.63 -22.84
N LEU A 2 12.43 3.46 -23.30
CA LEU A 2 11.81 2.16 -22.96
C LEU A 2 12.48 1.42 -21.78
N GLN A 3 13.78 1.63 -21.54
CA GLN A 3 14.50 0.91 -20.47
C GLN A 3 14.00 1.27 -19.06
N ALA A 4 13.77 2.55 -18.79
CA ALA A 4 13.24 3.00 -17.49
C ALA A 4 11.82 2.47 -17.19
N ALA A 5 11.02 2.18 -18.23
CA ALA A 5 9.70 1.58 -18.05
C ALA A 5 9.80 0.07 -17.78
N GLN A 6 10.70 -0.65 -18.46
CA GLN A 6 10.92 -2.08 -18.22
C GLN A 6 11.60 -2.38 -16.87
N GLU A 7 12.55 -1.54 -16.42
CA GLU A 7 13.16 -1.70 -15.10
C GLU A 7 12.16 -1.41 -13.99
N ARG A 8 11.28 -0.41 -14.19
CA ARG A 8 10.13 -0.18 -13.29
C ARG A 8 9.16 -1.35 -13.31
N ASP A 9 8.87 -1.98 -14.46
CA ASP A 9 7.97 -3.14 -14.53
C ASP A 9 8.57 -4.38 -13.84
N ALA A 10 9.88 -4.62 -14.02
CA ALA A 10 10.60 -5.72 -13.40
C ALA A 10 10.70 -5.57 -11.86
N GLN A 11 10.86 -4.34 -11.36
CA GLN A 11 10.86 -4.03 -9.92
C GLN A 11 9.46 -3.85 -9.32
N ALA A 12 8.49 -3.42 -10.13
CA ALA A 12 7.11 -3.23 -9.69
C ALA A 12 6.40 -4.56 -9.45
N ARG A 13 6.71 -5.64 -10.18
CA ARG A 13 6.08 -6.95 -9.98
C ARG A 13 6.28 -7.55 -8.58
N PRO A 14 7.49 -7.60 -7.99
CA PRO A 14 7.67 -8.09 -6.62
C PRO A 14 7.06 -7.17 -5.57
N PHE A 15 7.11 -5.85 -5.78
CA PHE A 15 6.44 -4.89 -4.89
C PHE A 15 4.91 -5.03 -4.96
N GLU A 16 4.35 -5.14 -6.16
CA GLU A 16 2.93 -5.38 -6.39
C GLU A 16 2.49 -6.65 -5.67
N GLN A 17 3.14 -7.79 -5.91
CA GLN A 17 2.80 -9.04 -5.20
C GLN A 17 2.86 -8.92 -3.68
N SER A 18 3.87 -8.21 -3.17
CA SER A 18 4.04 -7.99 -1.74
C SER A 18 2.92 -7.13 -1.14
N ILE A 19 2.57 -6.02 -1.80
CA ILE A 19 1.47 -5.16 -1.34
C ILE A 19 0.11 -5.85 -1.52
N LYS A 20 -0.07 -6.69 -2.55
CA LYS A 20 -1.28 -7.52 -2.71
C LYS A 20 -1.43 -8.51 -1.56
N ARG A 21 -0.35 -9.20 -1.20
CA ARG A 21 -0.33 -10.17 -0.11
C ARG A 21 -0.64 -9.48 1.23
N PHE A 22 -0.02 -8.33 1.48
CA PHE A 22 -0.28 -7.57 2.70
C PHE A 22 -1.71 -7.01 2.74
N GLY A 23 -2.22 -6.46 1.64
CA GLY A 23 -3.59 -5.99 1.55
C GLY A 23 -4.62 -7.10 1.80
N ALA A 24 -4.33 -8.33 1.37
CA ALA A 24 -5.14 -9.51 1.70
C ALA A 24 -5.05 -9.87 3.20
N THR A 25 -3.87 -9.81 3.81
CA THR A 25 -3.70 -10.00 5.26
C THR A 25 -4.49 -8.97 6.06
N VAL A 26 -4.43 -7.70 5.67
CA VAL A 26 -5.17 -6.60 6.33
C VAL A 26 -6.69 -6.77 6.18
N MET A 27 -7.16 -7.32 5.06
CA MET A 27 -8.59 -7.64 4.88
C MET A 27 -9.01 -8.88 5.68
N ALA A 28 -8.10 -9.84 5.87
CA ALA A 28 -8.36 -11.05 6.65
C ALA A 28 -8.32 -10.80 8.17
N ASP A 29 -7.63 -9.75 8.61
CA ASP A 29 -7.46 -9.39 10.01
C ASP A 29 -8.11 -8.03 10.33
N PRO A 30 -9.32 -8.01 10.93
CA PRO A 30 -10.01 -6.77 11.23
C PRO A 30 -9.27 -5.89 12.25
N ALA A 31 -8.44 -6.46 13.13
CA ALA A 31 -7.67 -5.68 14.10
C ALA A 31 -6.56 -4.87 13.39
N LEU A 32 -5.96 -5.40 12.32
CA LEU A 32 -5.04 -4.63 11.47
C LEU A 32 -5.76 -3.47 10.78
N LEU A 33 -6.99 -3.69 10.31
CA LEU A 33 -7.80 -2.65 9.68
C LEU A 33 -8.14 -1.53 10.68
N GLU A 34 -8.55 -1.87 11.90
CA GLU A 34 -8.84 -0.89 12.97
C GLU A 34 -7.59 -0.09 13.38
N ARG A 35 -6.42 -0.72 13.45
CA ARG A 35 -5.15 -0.01 13.74
C ARG A 35 -4.78 0.97 12.63
N LEU A 36 -5.09 0.63 11.39
CA LEU A 36 -4.89 1.52 10.24
C LEU A 36 -5.91 2.65 10.23
N ASP A 37 -7.16 2.41 10.65
CA ASP A 37 -8.18 3.45 10.81
C ASP A 37 -7.85 4.43 11.93
N ALA A 38 -7.28 3.94 13.03
CA ALA A 38 -6.87 4.77 14.15
C ALA A 38 -5.75 5.79 13.79
N ALA A 39 -5.16 5.70 12.60
CA ALA A 39 -4.18 6.66 12.14
C ALA A 39 -4.83 8.05 11.89
N PRO A 40 -4.36 9.10 12.59
CA PRO A 40 -4.99 10.43 12.53
C PRO A 40 -4.73 11.17 11.21
N ASP A 41 -3.61 10.86 10.54
CA ASP A 41 -3.15 11.56 9.35
C ASP A 41 -2.44 10.63 8.38
N LYS A 42 -2.27 11.11 7.15
CA LYS A 42 -1.60 10.42 6.05
C LYS A 42 -0.21 9.87 6.43
N GLU A 43 0.60 10.67 7.13
CA GLU A 43 1.98 10.27 7.43
C GLU A 43 2.01 9.18 8.50
N SER A 44 1.15 9.30 9.51
CA SER A 44 0.91 8.27 10.51
C SER A 44 0.42 6.97 9.87
N PHE A 45 -0.53 7.05 8.93
CA PHE A 45 -1.03 5.89 8.19
C PHE A 45 0.08 5.20 7.39
N ILE A 46 0.86 5.97 6.61
CA ILE A 46 1.97 5.43 5.81
C ILE A 46 3.01 4.75 6.71
N ARG A 47 3.30 5.36 7.87
CA ARG A 47 4.25 4.80 8.83
C ARG A 47 3.71 3.49 9.44
N LEU A 48 2.46 3.47 9.88
CA LEU A 48 1.80 2.30 10.44
C LEU A 48 1.70 1.16 9.42
N TYR A 49 1.29 1.46 8.19
CA TYR A 49 1.15 0.48 7.12
C TYR A 49 2.50 -0.17 6.77
N ARG A 50 3.59 0.62 6.74
CA ARG A 50 4.95 0.11 6.53
C ARG A 50 5.46 -0.71 7.71
N ASP A 51 5.17 -0.31 8.94
CA ASP A 51 5.58 -1.01 10.15
C ASP A 51 4.89 -2.38 10.28
N LEU A 52 3.58 -2.41 10.00
CA LEU A 52 2.79 -3.64 9.95
C LEU A 52 3.23 -4.55 8.81
N ALA A 53 3.53 -4.00 7.63
CA ALA A 53 4.07 -4.78 6.53
C ALA A 53 5.44 -5.38 6.88
N ALA A 54 6.34 -4.59 7.48
CA ALA A 54 7.66 -5.05 7.89
C ALA A 54 7.57 -6.16 8.95
N SER A 55 6.61 -6.07 9.87
CA SER A 55 6.32 -7.12 10.85
C SER A 55 5.83 -8.43 10.21
N ASN A 56 5.29 -8.36 8.99
CA ASN A 56 4.89 -9.51 8.17
C ASN A 56 5.98 -9.94 7.15
N GLY A 57 7.21 -9.44 7.29
CA GLY A 57 8.33 -9.74 6.41
C GLY A 57 8.25 -9.04 5.04
N ILE A 58 7.39 -8.03 4.91
CA ILE A 58 7.17 -7.29 3.67
C ILE A 58 7.79 -5.90 3.83
N HIS A 59 8.86 -5.64 3.09
CA HIS A 59 9.58 -4.37 3.15
C HIS A 59 9.31 -3.56 1.89
N PHE A 60 8.83 -2.33 2.07
CA PHE A 60 8.72 -1.36 0.99
C PHE A 60 8.96 0.07 1.50
N SER A 61 9.37 0.90 0.56
CA SER A 61 9.68 2.31 0.77
C SER A 61 8.40 3.15 0.81
N ARG A 62 8.51 4.34 1.41
CA ARG A 62 7.43 5.34 1.37
C ARG A 62 7.04 5.68 -0.06
N ASP A 63 8.02 5.85 -0.93
CA ASP A 63 7.81 6.23 -2.33
C ASP A 63 7.03 5.15 -3.08
N GLU A 64 7.40 3.88 -2.90
CA GLU A 64 6.70 2.73 -3.48
C GLU A 64 5.23 2.68 -3.03
N LEU A 65 4.96 2.91 -1.75
CA LEU A 65 3.58 2.98 -1.24
C LEU A 65 2.82 4.17 -1.85
N LEU A 66 3.45 5.35 -1.96
CA LEU A 66 2.82 6.52 -2.57
C LEU A 66 2.51 6.29 -4.06
N VAL A 67 3.39 5.63 -4.79
CA VAL A 67 3.16 5.21 -6.17
C VAL A 67 1.96 4.27 -6.23
N ALA A 68 1.90 3.23 -5.39
CA ALA A 68 0.76 2.32 -5.35
C ALA A 68 -0.57 3.05 -5.06
N VAL A 69 -0.57 3.99 -4.11
CA VAL A 69 -1.75 4.81 -3.79
C VAL A 69 -2.16 5.69 -4.98
N GLN A 70 -1.21 6.32 -5.67
CA GLN A 70 -1.48 7.16 -6.84
C GLN A 70 -2.00 6.35 -8.02
N GLU A 71 -1.35 5.23 -8.36
CA GLU A 71 -1.75 4.33 -9.44
C GLU A 71 -3.15 3.77 -9.19
N GLN A 72 -3.48 3.48 -7.93
CA GLN A 72 -4.81 3.05 -7.55
C GLN A 72 -5.87 4.14 -7.65
N LYS A 73 -5.55 5.39 -7.26
CA LYS A 73 -6.44 6.55 -7.50
C LYS A 73 -6.72 6.75 -8.99
N GLN A 74 -5.76 6.41 -9.86
CA GLN A 74 -5.92 6.43 -11.32
C GLN A 74 -6.70 5.24 -11.89
N GLY A 75 -7.27 4.38 -11.04
CA GLY A 75 -8.11 3.25 -11.45
C GLY A 75 -7.35 2.00 -11.86
N ARG A 76 -6.02 1.96 -11.65
CA ARG A 76 -5.26 0.70 -11.79
C ARG A 76 -5.53 -0.19 -10.58
N ASN A 77 -5.59 -1.50 -10.84
CA ASN A 77 -6.01 -2.52 -9.86
C ASN A 77 -4.89 -2.86 -8.84
N TRP A 78 -4.34 -1.83 -8.22
CA TRP A 78 -3.35 -1.95 -7.16
C TRP A 78 -4.10 -2.20 -5.85
N VAL A 79 -3.60 -3.13 -5.06
CA VAL A 79 -4.36 -3.84 -4.03
C VAL A 79 -4.20 -3.17 -2.68
N ILE A 80 -4.63 -1.91 -2.59
CA ILE A 80 -5.01 -1.34 -1.30
C ILE A 80 -6.50 -1.64 -1.14
N PRO A 81 -6.92 -2.32 -0.07
CA PRO A 81 -8.33 -2.57 0.20
C PRO A 81 -9.19 -1.30 0.01
N LYS A 82 -10.37 -1.42 -0.60
CA LYS A 82 -11.28 -0.26 -0.74
C LYS A 82 -11.57 0.45 0.59
N ALA A 83 -11.60 -0.31 1.69
CA ALA A 83 -11.74 0.25 3.04
C ALA A 83 -10.56 1.17 3.39
N VAL A 84 -9.34 0.70 3.15
CA VAL A 84 -8.11 1.48 3.35
C VAL A 84 -8.04 2.66 2.37
N LEU A 85 -8.51 2.51 1.12
CA LEU A 85 -8.63 3.63 0.20
C LEU A 85 -9.61 4.70 0.69
N ARG A 86 -10.76 4.33 1.26
CA ARG A 86 -11.69 5.32 1.84
C ARG A 86 -11.02 6.07 2.98
N MET A 87 -10.33 5.36 3.87
CA MET A 87 -9.57 6.00 4.96
C MET A 87 -8.52 6.98 4.43
N ILE A 88 -7.85 6.64 3.35
CA ILE A 88 -6.90 7.52 2.65
C ILE A 88 -7.63 8.69 2.00
N ALA A 89 -8.75 8.47 1.31
CA ALA A 89 -9.51 9.51 0.60
C ALA A 89 -10.23 10.50 1.54
N GLU A 90 -10.60 10.08 2.75
CA GLU A 90 -11.12 10.98 3.79
C GLU A 90 -10.01 11.86 4.40
N ARG A 91 -8.75 11.46 4.25
CA ARG A 91 -7.56 12.13 4.82
C ARG A 91 -6.68 12.82 3.77
N PHE A 92 -6.98 12.71 2.47
CA PHE A 92 -6.23 13.29 1.33
C PHE A 92 -7.16 13.99 0.34
#